data_AF-A0A3P0PEV6-F1
#
_entry.id   AF-A0A3P0PEV6-F1
#
_cell.length_a   1.000
_cell.length_b   1.000
_cell.length_c   1.000
_cell.angle_alpha   90.00
_cell.angle_beta   90.00
_cell.angle_gamma   90.00
#
_symmetry.space_group_name_H-M   'P 1'
#
loop_
_entity.id
_entity.type
_entity.pdbx_description
1 polymer ?
#
loop_
_entity_poly.entity_id
_entity_poly.type
_entity_poly.pdbx_seq_one_letter_code
_entity_poly.pdbx_strand_id
1 'polypeptide(L)'
;MNTVVGNAPTVNQVTPSFNAALEGLDVTRSRDVMARPFIESGTLKRIGDFSYDTGRRDCLVHAKYRLLGAHARTFRDWLPAAV
;
A
#
# COMPACT_ATOMS: atom_id res chain seq x y z
N MET A 1 16.20 18.35 -18.17
CA MET A 1 16.34 18.99 -16.85
C MET A 1 15.09 18.71 -16.04
N ASN A 2 15.19 17.86 -15.02
CA ASN A 2 14.41 17.96 -13.78
C ASN A 2 15.17 17.13 -12.74
N THR A 3 15.86 17.85 -11.87
CA THR A 3 16.67 17.34 -10.76
C THR A 3 15.72 16.76 -9.72
N VAL A 4 15.74 15.43 -9.54
CA VAL A 4 15.17 14.81 -8.34
C VAL A 4 16.04 15.28 -7.17
N VAL A 5 15.47 16.11 -6.30
CA VAL A 5 16.16 16.67 -5.13
C VAL A 5 16.57 15.50 -4.24
N GLY A 6 17.87 15.35 -4.01
CA GLY A 6 18.51 14.20 -3.35
C GLY A 6 18.24 14.04 -1.85
N ASN A 7 17.07 14.48 -1.36
CA ASN A 7 16.65 14.39 0.05
C ASN A 7 15.11 14.29 0.19
N ALA A 8 14.42 13.66 -0.76
CA ALA A 8 13.00 13.35 -0.55
C ALA A 8 12.87 12.31 0.58
N PRO A 9 12.21 12.63 1.71
CA PRO A 9 12.09 11.71 2.83
C PRO A 9 11.38 10.45 2.37
N THR A 10 12.08 9.31 2.41
CA THR A 10 11.48 8.02 2.09
C THR A 10 10.66 7.59 3.29
N VAL A 11 9.39 7.98 3.31
CA VAL A 11 8.48 7.58 4.38
C VAL A 11 8.09 6.13 4.14
N ASN A 12 8.58 5.20 4.96
CA ASN A 12 8.23 3.78 4.91
C ASN A 12 6.80 3.47 5.42
N GLN A 13 6.01 4.52 5.63
CA GLN A 13 4.61 4.43 5.99
C GLN A 13 3.81 4.89 4.78
N VAL A 14 3.09 3.96 4.14
CA VAL A 14 2.30 4.28 2.95
C VAL A 14 1.19 5.27 3.32
N THR A 15 0.59 5.15 4.50
CA THR A 15 -0.56 5.95 4.94
C THR A 15 -0.29 7.46 5.05
N PRO A 16 0.77 7.94 5.74
CA PRO A 16 1.02 9.39 5.83
C PRO A 16 1.31 10.06 4.48
N SER A 17 2.11 9.42 3.62
CA SER A 17 2.40 9.96 2.28
C SER A 17 1.15 9.97 1.39
N PHE A 18 0.28 8.98 1.54
CA PHE A 18 -0.99 8.93 0.83
C PHE A 18 -1.95 10.03 1.27
N ASN A 19 -2.05 10.27 2.59
CA ASN A 19 -2.85 11.37 3.12
C ASN A 19 -2.34 12.74 2.65
N ALA A 20 -1.02 12.95 2.65
CA ALA A 20 -0.44 14.19 2.13
C ALA A 20 -0.79 14.40 0.63
N ALA A 21 -0.80 13.33 -0.17
CA ALA A 21 -1.21 13.41 -1.57
C ALA A 21 -2.72 13.72 -1.73
N LEU A 22 -3.58 13.19 -0.86
CA LEU A 22 -5.02 13.51 -0.86
C LEU A 22 -5.28 14.98 -0.53
N GLU A 23 -4.44 15.60 0.32
CA GLU A 23 -4.48 17.03 0.65
C GLU A 23 -3.79 17.91 -0.41
N GLY A 24 -3.27 17.33 -1.50
CA GLY A 24 -2.56 18.06 -2.55
C GLY A 24 -1.16 18.56 -2.15
N LEU A 25 -0.60 18.02 -1.07
CA LEU A 25 0.70 18.44 -0.52
C LEU A 25 1.88 17.61 -1.02
N ASP A 26 1.64 16.49 -1.72
CA ASP A 26 2.68 15.56 -2.13
C ASP A 26 2.33 14.73 -3.38
N VAL A 27 3.34 14.07 -3.95
CA VAL A 27 3.21 13.01 -4.96
C VAL A 27 3.65 11.68 -4.34
N THR A 28 2.75 10.71 -4.29
CA THR A 28 3.01 9.43 -3.63
C THR A 28 2.95 8.23 -4.57
N ARG A 29 3.65 7.15 -4.21
CA ARG A 29 3.46 5.82 -4.79
C ARG A 29 2.53 5.01 -3.90
N SER A 30 1.38 4.63 -4.43
CA SER A 30 0.37 3.87 -3.70
C SER A 30 0.09 2.51 -4.37
N ARG A 31 -0.43 1.56 -3.59
CA ARG A 31 -1.03 0.34 -4.17
C ARG A 31 -2.31 0.74 -4.89
N ASP A 32 -2.53 0.15 -6.05
CA ASP A 32 -3.66 0.50 -6.91
C ASP A 32 -5.01 0.39 -6.17
N VAL A 33 -5.21 -0.66 -5.37
CA VAL A 33 -6.42 -0.86 -4.55
C VAL A 33 -6.73 0.29 -3.59
N MET A 34 -5.71 1.02 -3.12
CA MET A 34 -5.93 2.18 -2.25
C MET A 34 -6.18 3.46 -3.04
N ALA A 35 -5.49 3.64 -4.18
CA ALA A 35 -5.56 4.86 -4.96
C ALA A 35 -6.79 4.92 -5.90
N ARG A 36 -7.26 3.77 -6.38
CA ARG A 36 -8.28 3.65 -7.43
C ARG A 36 -9.56 4.46 -7.13
N PRO A 37 -10.17 4.40 -5.93
CA PRO A 37 -11.40 5.16 -5.66
C PRO A 37 -11.19 6.68 -5.79
N PHE A 38 -10.02 7.17 -5.40
CA PHE A 38 -9.70 8.59 -5.44
C PHE A 38 -9.27 9.07 -6.84
N ILE A 39 -8.73 8.17 -7.65
CA ILE A 39 -8.48 8.44 -9.08
C ILE A 39 -9.81 8.51 -9.82
N GLU A 40 -10.71 7.56 -9.56
CA GLU A 40 -12.05 7.51 -10.17
C GLU A 40 -12.92 8.71 -9.76
N SER A 41 -12.81 9.18 -8.51
CA SER A 41 -13.49 10.39 -8.05
C SER A 41 -12.86 11.70 -8.55
N GLY A 42 -11.68 11.64 -9.18
CA GLY A 42 -10.90 12.81 -9.61
C GLY A 42 -10.16 13.54 -8.50
N THR A 43 -10.17 13.02 -7.26
CA THR A 43 -9.41 13.58 -6.13
C THR A 43 -7.90 13.43 -6.33
N LEU A 44 -7.47 12.30 -6.90
CA LEU A 44 -6.09 12.05 -7.28
C LEU A 44 -5.97 11.97 -8.81
N LYS A 45 -4.83 12.43 -9.33
CA LYS A 45 -4.47 12.27 -10.74
C LYS A 45 -3.30 11.31 -10.86
N ARG A 46 -3.46 10.26 -11.66
CA ARG A 46 -2.34 9.37 -12.01
C ARG A 46 -1.31 10.14 -12.85
N ILE A 47 -0.04 10.07 -12.44
CA ILE A 47 1.08 10.67 -13.18
C ILE A 47 1.83 9.55 -13.91
N GLY A 48 1.58 9.44 -15.21
CA GLY A 48 2.23 8.47 -16.10
C GLY A 48 1.78 7.01 -15.94
N ASP A 49 2.33 6.15 -16.79
CA ASP A 49 1.98 4.73 -16.86
C ASP A 49 2.85 3.85 -15.97
N PHE A 50 3.52 4.43 -14.96
CA PHE A 50 4.39 3.69 -14.07
C PHE A 50 3.60 2.78 -13.12
N SER A 51 3.27 1.59 -13.59
CA SER A 51 2.80 0.47 -12.79
C SER A 51 3.86 -0.62 -12.76
N TYR A 52 4.11 -1.15 -11.57
CA TYR A 52 4.99 -2.30 -11.40
C TYR A 52 4.28 -3.33 -10.55
N ASP A 53 3.98 -4.49 -11.13
CA ASP A 53 3.50 -5.63 -10.38
C ASP A 53 4.69 -6.29 -9.67
N THR A 54 4.64 -6.33 -8.35
CA THR A 54 5.70 -6.93 -7.55
C THR A 54 5.52 -8.44 -7.38
N GLY A 55 4.37 -9.00 -7.74
CA GLY A 55 3.98 -10.38 -7.42
C GLY A 55 3.85 -10.66 -5.92
N ARG A 56 3.99 -9.65 -5.06
CA ARG A 56 3.93 -9.79 -3.60
C ARG A 56 2.48 -9.83 -3.14
N ARG A 57 2.23 -10.70 -2.17
CA ARG A 57 0.93 -10.86 -1.51
C ARG A 57 1.08 -10.58 -0.03
N ASP A 58 0.00 -10.14 0.59
CA ASP A 58 -0.06 -10.00 2.05
C ASP A 58 -0.25 -11.39 2.66
N CYS A 59 0.57 -11.73 3.66
CA CYS A 59 0.61 -13.06 4.25
C CYS A 59 0.44 -12.99 5.76
N LEU A 60 -0.28 -13.96 6.33
CA LEU A 60 -0.26 -14.19 7.78
C LEU A 60 1.06 -14.87 8.16
N VAL A 61 1.94 -14.16 8.86
CA VAL A 61 3.23 -14.67 9.31
C VAL A 61 3.13 -15.11 10.77
N HIS A 62 3.54 -16.34 11.07
CA HIS A 62 3.64 -16.85 12.45
C HIS A 62 4.86 -17.76 12.61
N ALA A 63 5.33 -17.93 13.86
CA ALA A 63 6.43 -18.84 14.15
C ALA A 63 6.05 -20.29 13.82
N LYS A 64 6.89 -20.98 13.05
CA LYS A 64 6.63 -22.36 12.56
C LYS A 64 6.41 -23.37 13.70
N TYR A 65 7.11 -23.20 14.82
CA TYR A 65 7.07 -24.12 15.96
C TYR A 65 5.94 -23.83 16.95
N ARG A 66 5.15 -22.76 16.75
CA ARG A 66 4.09 -22.37 17.67
C ARG A 66 2.73 -22.68 17.05
N LEU A 67 1.91 -23.44 17.79
CA LEU A 67 0.52 -23.63 17.41
C LEU A 67 -0.22 -22.28 17.42
N LEU A 68 -0.99 -22.01 16.37
CA LEU A 68 -1.89 -20.86 16.34
C LEU A 68 -2.92 -21.02 17.47
N GLY A 69 -3.05 -19.98 18.31
CA GLY A 69 -4.11 -19.91 19.31
C GLY A 69 -5.49 -19.83 18.66
N ALA A 70 -6.56 -20.06 19.43
CA ALA A 70 -7.93 -20.10 18.91
C ALA A 70 -8.29 -18.84 18.10
N HIS A 71 -8.04 -17.65 18.65
CA HIS A 71 -8.31 -16.38 17.96
C HIS A 71 -7.48 -16.19 16.68
N ALA A 72 -6.23 -16.65 16.67
CA ALA A 72 -5.37 -16.53 15.49
C ALA A 72 -5.83 -17.47 14.35
N ARG A 73 -6.40 -18.63 14.69
CA ARG A 73 -7.05 -19.52 13.70
C ARG A 73 -8.30 -18.87 13.13
N THR A 74 -9.15 -18.31 13.98
CA THR A 74 -10.33 -17.56 13.54
C THR A 74 -9.93 -16.41 12.61
N PHE A 75 -8.91 -15.63 12.96
CA PHE A 75 -8.40 -14.56 12.10
C PHE A 75 -7.90 -15.10 10.75
N ARG A 76 -7.13 -16.19 10.74
CA ARG A 76 -6.69 -16.86 9.51
C ARG A 76 -7.89 -17.27 8.63
N ASP A 77 -8.94 -17.81 9.23
CA ASP A 77 -10.12 -18.30 8.53
C ASP A 77 -10.99 -17.15 7.97
N TRP A 78 -10.90 -15.95 8.58
CA TRP A 78 -11.54 -14.73 8.10
C TRP A 78 -10.73 -13.96 7.06
N LEU A 79 -9.42 -14.19 6.99
CA LEU A 79 -8.61 -13.59 5.93
C LEU A 79 -9.17 -14.08 4.59
N PRO A 80 -9.65 -13.18 3.72
CA PRO A 80 -10.16 -13.58 2.42
C PRO A 80 -9.07 -14.40 1.72
N ALA A 81 -9.47 -15.54 1.11
CA ALA A 81 -8.54 -16.37 0.38
C ALA A 81 -7.75 -15.47 -0.57
N ALA A 82 -6.43 -15.37 -0.34
CA ALA A 82 -5.56 -14.50 -1.12
C ALA A 82 -5.49 -15.07 -2.55
N VAL A 83 -6.40 -14.62 -3.42
CA VAL A 83 -6.44 -14.95 -4.85
C VAL A 83 -5.13 -14.55 -5.51
#